data_AF-A0A971M614-F1
#
_entry.id   AF-A0A971M614-F1
#
_cell.length_a   1.000
_cell.length_b   1.000
_cell.length_c   1.000
_cell.angle_alpha   90.00
_cell.angle_beta   90.00
_cell.angle_gamma   90.00
#
_symmetry.space_group_name_H-M   'P 1'
#
loop_
_entity.id
_entity.type
_entity.pdbx_description
1 polymer ?
#
loop_
_entity_poly.entity_id
_entity_poly.type
_entity_poly.pdbx_seq_one_letter_code
_entity_poly.pdbx_strand_id
1 'polypeptide(L)'
;MAILSALIDQYCILEQRLKFYRCHGYRLDLEDPKSFNEKIVWRKIFDRNPLFPQVMDKLGARNYVMESLGKEGEDILIPLLFVTEDPAEIPFEFLPEEYIVKPNHGSGWYKIVGHENRIPREEIIKQGRKWIRKT
;
A
#
# COMPACT_ATOMS: atom_id res chain seq x y z
N MET A 1 -26.16 6.11 18.86
CA MET A 1 -25.04 6.44 17.94
C MET A 1 -23.68 6.33 18.65
N ALA A 2 -23.42 7.03 19.77
CA ALA A 2 -22.10 7.01 20.46
C ALA A 2 -21.67 5.66 21.09
N ILE A 3 -22.61 4.89 21.64
CA ILE A 3 -22.30 3.57 22.24
C ILE A 3 -21.85 2.58 21.16
N LEU A 4 -22.49 2.62 19.99
CA LEU A 4 -22.16 1.73 18.88
C LEU A 4 -20.77 2.04 18.31
N SER A 5 -20.40 3.31 18.15
CA SER A 5 -19.06 3.68 17.68
C SER A 5 -17.98 3.26 18.67
N ALA A 6 -18.20 3.47 19.97
CA ALA A 6 -17.26 3.05 21.01
C ALA A 6 -17.05 1.52 21.03
N LEU A 7 -18.12 0.74 20.82
CA LEU A 7 -18.03 -0.71 20.72
C LEU A 7 -17.26 -1.16 19.47
N ILE A 8 -17.48 -0.50 18.33
CA ILE A 8 -16.72 -0.77 17.09
C ILE A 8 -15.24 -0.46 17.29
N ASP A 9 -14.91 0.66 17.94
CA ASP A 9 -13.53 1.05 18.21
C ASP A 9 -12.84 0.04 19.14
N GLN A 10 -13.51 -0.40 20.20
CA GLN A 10 -12.99 -1.43 21.11
C GLN A 10 -12.76 -2.76 20.39
N TYR A 11 -13.69 -3.17 19.52
CA TYR A 11 -13.53 -4.37 18.70
C TYR A 11 -12.31 -4.25 17.77
N CYS A 12 -12.16 -3.13 17.06
CA CYS A 12 -11.01 -2.86 16.20
C CYS A 12 -9.68 -2.90 16.96
N ILE A 13 -9.63 -2.32 18.16
CA ILE A 13 -8.43 -2.34 19.02
C ILE A 13 -8.10 -3.78 19.44
N LEU A 14 -9.10 -4.58 19.81
CA LEU A 14 -8.91 -5.99 20.18
C LEU A 14 -8.33 -6.79 19.01
N GLU A 15 -8.87 -6.62 17.79
CA GLU A 15 -8.32 -7.26 16.61
C GLU A 15 -6.86 -6.86 16.35
N GLN A 16 -6.51 -5.58 16.48
CA GLN A 16 -5.12 -5.13 16.34
C GLN A 16 -4.22 -5.78 17.39
N ARG A 17 -4.65 -5.87 18.65
CA ARG A 17 -3.88 -6.53 19.73
C ARG A 17 -3.62 -8.01 19.42
N LEU A 18 -4.64 -8.74 18.98
CA LEU A 18 -4.50 -10.15 18.61
C LEU A 18 -3.58 -10.35 17.41
N LYS A 19 -3.75 -9.54 16.35
CA LYS A 19 -2.90 -9.59 15.16
C LYS A 19 -1.45 -9.25 15.52
N PHE A 20 -1.23 -8.21 16.31
CA PHE A 20 0.08 -7.79 16.74
C PHE A 20 0.81 -8.90 17.50
N TYR A 21 0.14 -9.50 18.49
CA TYR A 21 0.71 -10.60 19.27
C TYR A 21 1.11 -11.78 18.38
N ARG A 22 0.24 -12.16 17.42
CA ARG A 22 0.54 -13.24 16.46
C ARG A 22 1.74 -12.93 15.55
N CYS A 23 1.93 -11.68 15.15
CA CYS A 23 3.01 -11.27 14.25
C CYS A 23 4.34 -11.01 14.96
N HIS A 24 4.30 -10.55 16.21
CA HIS A 24 5.50 -10.05 16.90
C HIS A 24 5.86 -10.82 18.17
N GLY A 25 4.97 -11.65 18.71
CA GLY A 25 5.25 -12.51 19.86
C GLY A 25 5.16 -11.84 21.24
N TYR A 26 4.74 -10.58 21.31
CA TYR A 26 4.53 -9.85 22.56
C TYR A 26 3.25 -9.00 22.51
N ARG A 27 2.74 -8.60 23.69
CA ARG A 27 1.50 -7.84 23.80
C ARG A 27 1.70 -6.41 23.32
N LEU A 28 0.75 -5.91 22.53
CA LEU A 28 0.73 -4.52 22.09
C LEU A 28 0.40 -3.59 23.25
N ASP A 29 1.34 -2.71 23.61
CA ASP A 29 1.10 -1.58 24.49
C ASP A 29 0.70 -0.33 23.68
N LEU A 30 -0.51 0.18 23.91
CA LEU A 30 -1.02 1.41 23.28
C LEU A 30 -0.99 2.61 24.24
N GLU A 31 -0.72 2.38 25.52
CA GLU A 31 -0.63 3.43 26.54
C GLU A 31 0.79 4.01 26.58
N ASP A 32 1.81 3.15 26.51
CA ASP A 32 3.23 3.52 26.46
C ASP A 32 3.97 2.74 25.34
N PRO A 33 3.75 3.08 24.05
CA PRO A 33 4.34 2.35 22.92
C PRO A 33 5.86 2.55 22.83
N LYS A 34 6.63 1.48 23.03
CA LYS A 34 8.12 1.56 23.09
C LYS A 34 8.78 1.20 21.77
N SER A 35 8.37 0.08 21.20
CA SER A 35 8.94 -0.47 19.97
C SER A 35 8.46 0.26 18.72
N PHE A 36 9.19 0.11 17.62
CA PHE A 36 8.78 0.65 16.33
C PHE A 36 7.39 0.14 15.92
N ASN A 37 7.14 -1.17 16.05
CA ASN A 37 5.87 -1.77 15.65
C ASN A 37 4.68 -1.26 16.50
N GLU A 38 4.87 -1.09 17.81
CA GLU A 38 3.83 -0.51 18.69
C GLU A 38 3.50 0.92 18.26
N LYS A 39 4.52 1.73 17.96
CA LYS A 39 4.33 3.10 17.46
C LYS A 39 3.59 3.13 16.12
N ILE A 40 3.87 2.19 15.22
CA ILE A 40 3.13 2.09 13.94
C ILE A 40 1.66 1.74 14.18
N VAL A 41 1.34 0.77 15.04
CA VAL A 41 -0.06 0.43 15.33
C VAL A 41 -0.78 1.53 16.09
N TRP A 42 -0.09 2.20 17.01
CA TRP A 42 -0.61 3.38 17.69
C TRP A 42 -1.00 4.46 16.68
N ARG A 43 -0.11 4.76 15.73
CA ARG A 43 -0.40 5.74 14.67
C ARG A 43 -1.59 5.32 13.80
N LYS A 44 -1.68 4.04 13.44
CA LYS A 44 -2.83 3.52 12.69
C LYS A 44 -4.18 3.77 13.38
N ILE A 45 -4.23 3.73 14.71
CA ILE A 45 -5.47 3.85 15.48
C ILE A 45 -5.77 5.31 15.82
N PHE A 46 -4.77 6.04 16.32
CA PHE A 46 -4.95 7.36 16.95
C PHE A 46 -4.41 8.53 16.12
N ASP A 47 -3.36 8.31 15.32
CA ASP A 47 -2.75 9.37 14.53
C ASP A 47 -3.52 9.56 13.22
N ARG A 48 -4.39 10.56 13.20
CA ARG A 48 -5.23 10.92 12.05
C ARG A 48 -4.54 11.91 11.13
N ASN A 49 -3.21 11.79 10.97
CA ASN A 49 -2.45 12.65 10.08
C ASN A 49 -2.99 12.56 8.64
N PRO A 50 -3.45 13.67 8.04
CA PRO A 50 -4.00 13.69 6.69
C PRO A 50 -2.96 13.33 5.61
N LEU A 51 -1.67 13.32 5.96
CA LEU A 51 -0.61 12.87 5.06
C LEU A 51 -0.64 11.36 4.81
N PHE A 52 -1.10 10.53 5.76
CA PHE A 52 -1.02 9.07 5.60
C PHE A 52 -1.80 8.54 4.40
N PRO A 53 -3.07 8.92 4.19
CA PRO A 53 -3.78 8.51 2.98
C PRO A 53 -3.02 8.85 1.71
N GLN A 54 -2.40 10.05 1.64
CA GLN A 54 -1.62 10.49 0.48
C GLN A 54 -0.38 9.63 0.25
N VAL A 55 0.42 9.36 1.29
CA VAL A 55 1.69 8.63 1.13
C VAL A 55 1.56 7.11 1.15
N MET A 56 0.43 6.56 1.59
CA MET A 56 0.11 5.13 1.45
C MET A 56 -0.35 4.77 0.05
N ASP A 57 -0.92 5.73 -0.68
CA ASP A 57 -1.23 5.62 -2.10
C ASP A 57 0.05 5.77 -2.93
N LYS A 58 0.38 4.82 -3.81
CA LYS A 58 1.65 4.90 -4.56
C LYS A 58 1.67 6.06 -5.54
N LEU A 59 0.53 6.43 -6.14
CA LEU A 59 0.45 7.60 -7.01
C LEU A 59 0.45 8.89 -6.16
N GLY A 60 -0.28 8.90 -5.05
CA GLY A 60 -0.28 9.99 -4.08
C GLY A 60 1.11 10.26 -3.48
N ALA A 61 1.89 9.22 -3.20
CA ALA A 61 3.26 9.33 -2.73
C ALA A 61 4.18 9.95 -3.78
N ARG A 62 3.98 9.63 -5.07
CA ARG A 62 4.72 10.28 -6.16
C ARG A 62 4.39 11.76 -6.23
N ASN A 63 3.10 12.11 -6.14
CA ASN A 63 2.67 13.51 -6.10
C ASN A 63 3.27 14.24 -4.90
N TYR A 64 3.24 13.64 -3.72
CA TYR A 64 3.85 14.20 -2.51
C TYR A 64 5.34 14.49 -2.68
N VAL A 65 6.10 13.59 -3.32
CA VAL A 65 7.53 13.81 -3.63
C VAL A 65 7.71 15.00 -4.57
N MET A 66 6.93 15.08 -5.64
CA MET A 66 6.98 16.18 -6.59
C MET A 66 6.59 17.52 -5.96
N GLU A 67 5.56 17.54 -5.13
CA GLU A 67 5.12 18.73 -4.38
C GLU A 67 6.18 19.20 -3.37
N SER A 68 6.88 18.27 -2.74
CA SER A 68 7.88 18.57 -1.70
C SER A 68 9.22 19.02 -2.26
N LEU A 69 9.65 18.48 -3.41
CA LEU A 69 11.00 18.65 -3.96
C LEU A 69 11.03 19.35 -5.32
N GLY A 70 9.88 19.58 -5.94
CA GLY A 70 9.80 20.15 -7.29
C GLY A 70 10.53 19.27 -8.31
N LYS A 71 11.35 19.88 -9.16
CA LYS A 71 12.07 19.19 -10.24
C LYS A 71 13.06 18.14 -9.74
N GLU A 72 13.65 18.34 -8.56
CA GLU A 72 14.56 17.35 -7.95
C GLU A 72 13.84 16.04 -7.61
N GLY A 73 12.51 16.06 -7.47
CA GLY A 73 11.70 14.86 -7.30
C GLY A 73 11.78 13.92 -8.50
N GLU A 74 12.00 14.42 -9.72
CA GLU A 74 12.11 13.60 -10.93
C GLU A 74 13.34 12.68 -10.89
N ASP A 75 14.44 13.14 -10.28
CA ASP A 75 15.68 12.36 -10.15
C ASP A 75 15.57 11.22 -9.13
N ILE A 76 14.59 11.31 -8.21
CA ILE A 76 14.35 10.31 -7.15
C ILE A 76 13.27 9.32 -7.58
N LEU A 77 12.27 9.78 -8.32
CA LEU A 77 11.16 8.95 -8.75
C LEU A 77 11.57 8.03 -9.89
N ILE A 78 11.42 6.72 -9.67
CA ILE A 78 11.54 5.76 -10.76
C ILE A 78 10.54 6.07 -11.89
N PRO A 79 10.87 5.76 -13.16
CA PRO A 79 9.96 5.99 -14.28
C PRO A 79 8.60 5.33 -14.06
N LEU A 80 7.53 6.10 -14.29
CA LEU A 80 6.16 5.59 -14.30
C LEU A 80 5.78 5.26 -15.74
N LEU A 81 5.70 3.97 -16.05
CA LEU A 81 5.50 3.52 -17.43
C LEU A 81 4.05 3.65 -17.88
N PHE A 82 3.09 3.29 -17.02
CA PHE A 82 1.66 3.31 -17.34
C PHE A 82 0.80 3.27 -16.08
N VAL A 83 -0.40 3.86 -16.14
CA VAL A 83 -1.44 3.82 -15.08
C VAL A 83 -2.79 3.55 -15.74
N THR A 84 -3.56 2.63 -15.17
CA THR A 84 -4.93 2.33 -15.62
C THR A 84 -5.77 1.77 -14.48
N GLU A 85 -7.08 1.92 -14.59
CA GLU A 85 -8.09 1.24 -13.76
C GLU A 85 -8.57 -0.08 -14.37
N ASP A 86 -8.35 -0.34 -15.66
CA ASP A 86 -8.55 -1.67 -16.26
C ASP A 86 -7.21 -2.28 -16.69
N PRO A 87 -6.74 -3.33 -16.00
CA PRO A 87 -5.50 -4.02 -16.35
C PRO A 87 -5.44 -4.52 -17.81
N ALA A 88 -6.58 -4.68 -18.49
CA ALA A 88 -6.60 -5.05 -19.91
C ALA A 88 -6.12 -3.94 -20.86
N GLU A 89 -6.07 -2.69 -20.39
CA GLU A 89 -5.56 -1.54 -21.15
C GLU A 89 -4.04 -1.38 -21.05
N ILE A 90 -3.36 -2.24 -20.28
CA ILE A 90 -1.89 -2.18 -20.15
C ILE A 90 -1.27 -2.38 -21.55
N PRO A 91 -0.43 -1.42 -22.02
CA PRO A 91 0.17 -1.45 -23.35
C PRO A 91 1.39 -2.38 -23.40
N PHE A 92 1.19 -3.69 -23.20
CA PHE A 92 2.27 -4.67 -23.03
C PHE A 92 3.33 -4.65 -24.14
N GLU A 93 2.92 -4.34 -25.37
CA GLU A 93 3.77 -4.28 -26.56
C GLU A 93 4.74 -3.09 -26.55
N PHE A 94 4.47 -2.06 -25.74
CA PHE A 94 5.28 -0.85 -25.63
C PHE A 94 6.06 -0.78 -24.31
N LEU A 95 5.90 -1.77 -23.43
CA LEU A 95 6.66 -1.84 -22.18
C LEU A 95 8.11 -2.29 -22.46
N PRO A 96 9.08 -1.83 -21.66
CA PRO A 96 10.45 -2.34 -21.70
C PRO A 96 10.49 -3.84 -21.39
N GLU A 97 11.63 -4.49 -21.64
CA GLU A 97 11.77 -5.92 -21.36
C GLU A 97 11.64 -6.27 -19.88
N GLU A 98 11.93 -5.32 -19.00
CA GLU A 98 11.82 -5.43 -17.56
C GLU A 98 10.89 -4.37 -16.98
N TYR A 99 9.86 -4.80 -16.26
CA TYR A 99 8.91 -3.90 -15.63
C TYR A 99 8.27 -4.53 -14.41
N ILE A 100 7.69 -3.68 -13.57
CA ILE A 100 6.96 -4.10 -12.38
C ILE A 100 5.54 -3.56 -12.43
N VAL A 101 4.57 -4.46 -12.23
CA VAL A 101 3.15 -4.11 -12.13
C VAL A 101 2.76 -4.16 -10.65
N LYS A 102 2.21 -3.05 -10.14
CA LYS A 102 1.74 -2.95 -8.76
C LYS A 102 0.35 -2.30 -8.72
N PRO A 103 -0.58 -2.77 -7.88
CA PRO A 103 -1.78 -2.03 -7.56
C PRO A 103 -1.42 -0.84 -6.67
N ASN A 104 -2.19 0.24 -6.80
CA ASN A 104 -1.92 1.49 -6.10
C ASN A 104 -2.05 1.32 -4.57
N HIS A 105 -3.12 0.67 -4.12
CA HIS A 105 -3.57 0.54 -2.73
C HIS A 105 -3.06 -0.70 -1.97
N GLY A 106 -2.25 -1.57 -2.61
CA GLY A 106 -1.83 -2.85 -2.02
C GLY A 106 -0.42 -2.85 -1.41
N SER A 107 -0.15 -3.78 -0.49
CA SER A 107 1.19 -4.06 0.04
C SER A 107 1.58 -5.51 -0.20
N GLY A 108 2.83 -5.76 -0.58
CA GLY A 108 3.33 -7.08 -0.99
C GLY A 108 2.70 -7.62 -2.27
N TRP A 109 1.95 -6.79 -3.00
CA TRP A 109 1.26 -7.16 -4.24
C TRP A 109 2.01 -6.57 -5.43
N TYR A 110 2.64 -7.44 -6.21
CA TYR A 110 3.33 -7.05 -7.43
C TYR A 110 3.55 -8.25 -8.36
N LYS A 111 3.82 -7.95 -9.63
CA LYS A 111 4.36 -8.88 -10.63
C LYS A 111 5.61 -8.24 -11.21
N ILE A 112 6.74 -8.93 -11.14
CA ILE A 112 8.01 -8.51 -11.74
C ILE A 112 8.18 -9.32 -13.02
N VAL A 113 8.26 -8.62 -14.15
CA VAL A 113 8.57 -9.21 -15.44
C VAL A 113 10.00 -8.82 -15.79
N GLY A 114 10.79 -9.79 -16.21
CA GLY A 114 12.16 -9.56 -16.65
C GLY A 114 12.60 -10.61 -17.67
N HIS A 115 13.86 -10.55 -18.10
CA HIS A 115 14.39 -11.43 -19.14
C HIS A 115 14.19 -12.93 -18.82
N GLU A 116 14.54 -13.35 -17.60
CA GLU A 116 14.45 -14.74 -17.14
C GLU A 116 13.07 -15.10 -16.55
N ASN A 117 12.24 -14.10 -16.27
CA ASN A 117 10.93 -14.27 -15.64
C ASN A 117 9.85 -13.59 -16.47
N ARG A 118 9.46 -14.26 -17.57
CA ARG A 118 8.35 -13.83 -18.41
C ARG A 118 7.03 -14.29 -17.79
N ILE A 119 6.07 -13.38 -17.69
CA ILE A 119 4.73 -13.66 -17.16
C ILE A 119 3.74 -13.41 -18.29
N PRO A 120 2.84 -14.36 -18.61
CA PRO A 120 1.81 -14.15 -19.62
C PRO A 120 0.93 -12.93 -19.28
N ARG A 121 0.63 -12.10 -20.27
CA ARG A 121 -0.19 -10.89 -20.08
C ARG A 121 -1.55 -11.20 -19.47
N GLU A 122 -2.15 -12.32 -19.84
CA GLU A 122 -3.44 -12.76 -19.31
C GLU A 122 -3.38 -13.03 -17.79
N GLU A 123 -2.24 -13.51 -17.29
CA GLU A 123 -2.02 -13.70 -15.86
C GLU A 123 -1.92 -12.35 -15.14
N ILE A 124 -1.18 -11.40 -15.72
CA ILE A 124 -1.03 -10.04 -15.18
C ILE A 124 -2.41 -9.36 -15.11
N ILE A 125 -3.19 -9.43 -16.19
CA ILE A 125 -4.56 -8.88 -16.27
C ILE A 125 -5.46 -9.53 -15.22
N LYS A 126 -5.48 -10.86 -15.15
CA LYS A 126 -6.28 -11.63 -14.17
C LYS A 126 -5.90 -11.25 -12.75
N GLN A 127 -4.62 -11.11 -12.46
CA GLN A 127 -4.14 -10.75 -11.14
C GLN A 127 -4.45 -9.29 -10.80
N GLY A 128 -4.28 -8.37 -11.75
CA GLY A 128 -4.65 -6.96 -11.61
C GLY A 128 -6.13 -6.80 -11.25
N ARG A 129 -7.02 -7.49 -11.96
CA ARG A 129 -8.47 -7.48 -11.69
C ARG A 129 -8.80 -8.01 -10.29
N LYS A 130 -8.06 -9.00 -9.79
CA LYS A 130 -8.20 -9.49 -8.41
C LYS A 130 -7.77 -8.45 -7.38
N TRP A 131 -6.69 -7.73 -7.63
CA TRP A 131 -6.22 -6.68 -6.72
C TRP A 131 -7.20 -5.52 -6.64
N ILE A 132 -7.73 -5.07 -7.79
CA ILE A 132 -8.68 -3.94 -7.84
C ILE A 132 -9.98 -4.27 -7.10
N ARG A 133 -10.46 -5.52 -7.16
CA ARG A 133 -11.66 -5.95 -6.44
C ARG A 133 -11.47 -6.07 -4.92
N LYS A 134 -10.22 -6.08 -4.43
CA LYS A 134 -9.92 -6.13 -3.00
C LYS A 134 -9.67 -4.71 -2.52
N THR A 135 -10.69 -4.10 -1.93
CA THR A 135 -10.65 -2.80 -1.26
C THR A 135 -11.01 -2.96 0.20
#